data_AF-Q9RED2-F1
#
_entry.id   AF-Q9RED2-F1
#
_cell.length_a   1.000
_cell.length_b   1.000
_cell.length_c   1.000
_cell.angle_alpha   90.00
_cell.angle_beta   90.00
_cell.angle_gamma   90.00
#
_symmetry.space_group_name_H-M   'P 1'
#
loop_
_entity.id
_entity.type
_entity.pdbx_description
1 polymer ?
#
loop_
_entity_poly.entity_id
_entity_poly.type
_entity_poly.pdbx_seq_one_letter_code
_entity_poly.pdbx_strand_id
1 'polypeptide(L)'
;GDTALSANEARMKETLQKAGLFAKSMNAYSYMLIKNPDVNFEGITINGYVDLPGRIVQDQKNARAHAVTWDTKVKKQLLDTLNGIVEYDTTFDNYYETMIEAINTGDGETLKEGITDLRGEIQQNQKYAQQLIEELTKLRDSIGHDVRAFGSNKELLQSILKNQGADVDADQKRLEEVLGSVNYYK
;
A
#
# COMPACT_ATOMS: atom_id res chain seq x y z
N GLY A 1 -24.77 14.82 10.75
CA GLY A 1 -24.91 15.41 12.10
C GLY A 1 -24.38 14.43 13.11
N ASP A 2 -24.25 14.84 14.37
CA ASP A 2 -23.55 14.08 15.41
C ASP A 2 -24.24 12.76 15.80
N THR A 3 -25.49 12.57 15.38
CA THR A 3 -26.31 11.37 15.60
C THR A 3 -26.66 10.63 14.31
N ALA A 4 -26.03 10.98 13.18
CA ALA A 4 -26.30 10.30 11.92
C ALA A 4 -25.80 8.85 11.95
N LEU A 5 -26.63 7.92 11.49
CA LEU A 5 -26.24 6.51 11.28
C LEU A 5 -25.42 6.33 10.01
N SER A 6 -25.43 7.33 9.11
CA SER A 6 -24.67 7.31 7.87
C SER A 6 -23.22 7.77 8.07
N ALA A 7 -22.30 7.11 7.38
CA ALA A 7 -20.94 7.62 7.20
C ALA A 7 -20.92 8.89 6.32
N ASN A 8 -19.77 9.57 6.27
CA ASN A 8 -19.54 10.61 5.27
C ASN A 8 -19.28 9.94 3.90
N GLU A 9 -20.37 9.71 3.15
CA GLU A 9 -20.34 8.96 1.89
C GLU A 9 -19.34 9.53 0.88
N ALA A 10 -19.33 10.86 0.68
CA ALA A 10 -18.43 11.51 -0.26
C ALA A 10 -16.95 11.24 0.09
N ARG A 11 -16.58 11.39 1.37
CA ARG A 11 -15.20 11.12 1.82
C ARG A 11 -14.85 9.64 1.77
N MET A 12 -15.78 8.76 2.09
CA MET A 12 -15.58 7.31 1.98
C MET A 12 -15.32 6.90 0.54
N LYS A 13 -16.15 7.36 -0.40
CA LYS A 13 -15.99 7.10 -1.84
C LYS A 13 -14.64 7.59 -2.37
N GLU A 14 -14.23 8.81 -2.00
CA GLU A 14 -12.92 9.35 -2.37
C GLU A 14 -11.77 8.49 -1.80
N THR A 15 -11.90 8.03 -0.56
CA THR A 15 -10.90 7.17 0.09
C THR A 15 -10.77 5.83 -0.62
N LEU A 16 -11.88 5.22 -1.02
CA LEU A 16 -11.90 3.96 -1.78
C LEU A 16 -11.26 4.12 -3.16
N GLN A 17 -11.53 5.21 -3.86
CA GLN A 17 -10.88 5.51 -5.15
C GLN A 17 -9.37 5.65 -5.00
N LYS A 18 -8.90 6.38 -3.98
CA LYS A 18 -7.48 6.52 -3.66
C LYS A 18 -6.83 5.18 -3.30
N ALA A 19 -7.51 4.35 -2.51
CA ALA A 19 -7.02 3.01 -2.16
C ALA A 19 -6.86 2.11 -3.39
N GLY A 20 -7.80 2.17 -4.34
CA GLY A 20 -7.70 1.41 -5.60
C GLY A 20 -6.52 1.86 -6.47
N LEU A 21 -6.34 3.16 -6.66
CA LEU A 21 -5.20 3.73 -7.41
C LEU A 21 -3.85 3.42 -6.75
N PHE A 22 -3.81 3.50 -5.42
CA PHE A 22 -2.65 3.10 -4.61
C PHE A 22 -2.31 1.62 -4.83
N ALA A 23 -3.27 0.71 -4.65
CA ALA A 23 -3.04 -0.72 -4.82
C ALA A 23 -2.60 -1.08 -6.25
N LYS A 24 -3.17 -0.43 -7.27
CA LYS A 24 -2.77 -0.62 -8.67
C LYS A 24 -1.29 -0.27 -8.89
N SER A 25 -0.84 0.85 -8.33
CA SER A 25 0.55 1.30 -8.44
C SER A 25 1.50 0.35 -7.71
N MET A 26 1.16 -0.03 -6.48
CA MET A 26 1.96 -0.96 -5.67
C MET A 26 2.10 -2.33 -6.34
N ASN A 27 1.04 -2.84 -6.98
CA ASN A 27 1.09 -4.09 -7.73
C ASN A 27 2.03 -3.99 -8.95
N ALA A 28 2.01 -2.87 -9.67
CA ALA A 28 2.91 -2.66 -10.81
C ALA A 28 4.38 -2.65 -10.35
N TYR A 29 4.69 -1.92 -9.28
CA TYR A 29 6.04 -1.90 -8.71
C TYR A 29 6.48 -3.27 -8.17
N SER A 30 5.60 -3.97 -7.44
CA SER A 30 5.91 -5.31 -6.93
C SER A 30 6.24 -6.27 -8.08
N TYR A 31 5.42 -6.27 -9.13
CA TYR A 31 5.64 -7.06 -10.32
C TYR A 31 7.02 -6.79 -10.94
N MET A 32 7.37 -5.51 -11.13
CA MET A 32 8.65 -5.13 -11.73
C MET A 32 9.84 -5.55 -10.86
N LEU A 33 9.78 -5.34 -9.54
CA LEU A 33 10.87 -5.72 -8.63
C LEU A 33 11.12 -7.24 -8.62
N ILE A 34 10.05 -8.04 -8.66
CA ILE A 34 10.14 -9.50 -8.65
C ILE A 34 10.57 -10.05 -10.02
N LYS A 35 10.12 -9.44 -11.12
CA LYS A 35 10.35 -9.96 -12.48
C LYS A 35 11.61 -9.44 -13.16
N ASN A 36 12.15 -8.29 -12.74
CA ASN A 36 13.40 -7.80 -13.30
C ASN A 36 14.56 -8.74 -12.97
N PRO A 37 15.56 -8.88 -13.88
CA PRO A 37 16.70 -9.76 -13.69
C PRO A 37 17.49 -9.47 -12.40
N ASP A 38 18.15 -10.49 -11.89
CA ASP A 38 19.16 -10.32 -10.84
C ASP A 38 20.30 -9.46 -11.37
N VAL A 39 20.69 -8.45 -10.59
CA VAL A 39 21.84 -7.61 -10.97
C VAL A 39 23.10 -8.47 -10.96
N ASN A 40 23.88 -8.40 -12.04
CA ASN A 40 25.15 -9.10 -12.18
C ASN A 40 26.25 -8.10 -12.54
N PHE A 41 27.40 -8.24 -11.87
CA PHE A 41 28.58 -7.40 -12.05
C PHE A 41 29.75 -8.16 -12.69
N GLU A 42 29.55 -9.39 -13.15
CA GLU A 42 30.53 -10.12 -13.92
C GLU A 42 30.95 -9.32 -15.17
N GLY A 43 32.26 -9.08 -15.32
CA GLY A 43 32.81 -8.28 -16.42
C GLY A 43 32.61 -6.76 -16.29
N ILE A 44 32.04 -6.25 -15.19
CA ILE A 44 31.85 -4.82 -14.97
C ILE A 44 33.03 -4.24 -14.19
N THR A 45 33.69 -3.23 -14.76
CA THR A 45 34.77 -2.49 -14.09
C THR A 45 34.19 -1.52 -13.06
N ILE A 46 34.64 -1.62 -11.81
CA ILE A 46 34.09 -0.85 -10.67
C ILE A 46 35.11 0.17 -10.09
N ASN A 47 36.20 0.44 -10.80
CA ASN A 47 37.16 1.51 -10.46
C ASN A 47 37.64 1.51 -9.00
N GLY A 48 37.81 0.33 -8.39
CA GLY A 48 38.29 0.16 -7.01
C GLY A 48 37.22 0.10 -5.91
N TYR A 49 35.94 0.35 -6.22
CA TYR A 49 34.83 0.27 -5.26
C TYR A 49 34.32 -1.18 -5.08
N VAL A 50 35.21 -2.10 -4.69
CA VAL A 50 34.97 -3.56 -4.75
C VAL A 50 33.79 -4.06 -3.92
N ASP A 51 33.30 -3.28 -2.97
CA ASP A 51 32.14 -3.61 -2.13
C ASP A 51 30.79 -3.17 -2.74
N LEU A 52 30.81 -2.23 -3.69
CA LEU A 52 29.61 -1.70 -4.34
C LEU A 52 28.74 -2.77 -5.01
N PRO A 53 29.28 -3.78 -5.74
CA PRO A 53 28.48 -4.86 -6.30
C PRO A 53 27.65 -5.60 -5.25
N GLY A 54 28.28 -5.94 -4.12
CA GLY A 54 27.60 -6.64 -3.02
C GLY A 54 26.48 -5.80 -2.41
N ARG A 55 26.70 -4.49 -2.26
CA ARG A 55 25.70 -3.55 -1.76
C ARG A 55 24.50 -3.45 -2.71
N ILE A 56 24.71 -3.29 -4.01
CA ILE A 56 23.62 -3.19 -5.00
C ILE A 56 22.83 -4.50 -5.10
N VAL A 57 23.50 -5.66 -5.03
CA VAL A 57 22.81 -6.97 -4.95
C VAL A 57 21.94 -7.03 -3.70
N GLN A 58 22.43 -6.53 -2.56
CA GLN A 58 21.65 -6.50 -1.32
C GLN A 58 20.48 -5.50 -1.41
N ASP A 59 20.67 -4.33 -2.02
CA ASP A 59 19.62 -3.35 -2.25
C ASP A 59 18.47 -3.96 -3.07
N GLN A 60 18.79 -4.74 -4.12
CA GLN A 60 17.77 -5.46 -4.90
C GLN A 60 17.03 -6.51 -4.06
N LYS A 61 17.74 -7.27 -3.22
CA LYS A 61 17.13 -8.26 -2.32
C LYS A 61 16.19 -7.58 -1.32
N ASN A 62 16.60 -6.46 -0.74
CA ASN A 62 15.77 -5.68 0.18
C ASN A 62 14.50 -5.18 -0.52
N ALA A 63 14.64 -4.60 -1.72
CA ALA A 63 13.49 -4.14 -2.50
C ALA A 63 12.49 -5.26 -2.83
N ARG A 64 12.98 -6.45 -3.19
CA ARG A 64 12.13 -7.63 -3.42
C ARG A 64 11.45 -8.13 -2.14
N ALA A 65 12.13 -8.09 -0.99
CA ALA A 65 11.50 -8.45 0.28
C ALA A 65 10.35 -7.49 0.64
N HIS A 66 10.49 -6.19 0.34
CA HIS A 66 9.41 -5.21 0.51
C HIS A 66 8.24 -5.45 -0.44
N ALA A 67 8.52 -5.79 -1.70
CA ALA A 67 7.50 -6.19 -2.68
C ALA A 67 6.69 -7.41 -2.21
N VAL A 68 7.36 -8.44 -1.69
CA VAL A 68 6.71 -9.62 -1.10
C VAL A 68 5.90 -9.26 0.14
N THR A 69 6.40 -8.35 0.99
CA THR A 69 5.67 -7.86 2.17
C THR A 69 4.38 -7.14 1.77
N TRP A 70 4.43 -6.30 0.73
CA TRP A 70 3.23 -5.73 0.14
C TRP A 70 2.26 -6.82 -0.32
N ASP A 71 2.73 -7.76 -1.15
CA ASP A 71 1.86 -8.74 -1.80
C ASP A 71 1.19 -9.73 -0.85
N THR A 72 1.88 -10.09 0.24
CA THR A 72 1.43 -11.17 1.14
C THR A 72 0.83 -10.67 2.45
N LYS A 73 1.18 -9.46 2.90
CA LYS A 73 0.71 -8.91 4.18
C LYS A 73 -0.14 -7.67 3.98
N VAL A 74 0.44 -6.58 3.48
CA VAL A 74 -0.24 -5.27 3.46
C VAL A 74 -1.45 -5.29 2.52
N LYS A 75 -1.32 -5.90 1.34
CA LYS A 75 -2.43 -6.04 0.39
C LYS A 75 -3.59 -6.84 1.00
N LYS A 76 -3.30 -7.89 1.77
CA LYS A 76 -4.33 -8.66 2.47
C LYS A 76 -5.02 -7.79 3.52
N GLN A 77 -4.26 -7.08 4.36
CA GLN A 77 -4.84 -6.19 5.37
C GLN A 77 -5.73 -5.11 4.74
N LEU A 78 -5.35 -4.57 3.58
CA LEU A 78 -6.19 -3.63 2.82
C LEU A 78 -7.52 -4.28 2.40
N LEU A 79 -7.47 -5.50 1.85
CA LEU A 79 -8.67 -6.23 1.45
C LEU A 79 -9.56 -6.56 2.66
N ASP A 80 -8.98 -6.96 3.79
CA ASP A 80 -9.72 -7.24 5.02
C ASP A 80 -10.44 -5.98 5.53
N THR A 81 -9.78 -4.81 5.50
CA THR A 81 -10.41 -3.52 5.85
C THR A 81 -11.55 -3.15 4.89
N LEU A 82 -11.41 -3.41 3.59
CA LEU A 82 -12.47 -3.17 2.61
C LEU A 82 -13.65 -4.13 2.80
N ASN A 83 -13.37 -5.39 3.11
CA ASN A 83 -14.39 -6.39 3.39
C ASN A 83 -15.21 -6.02 4.63
N GLY A 84 -14.58 -5.46 5.66
CA GLY A 84 -15.29 -4.96 6.85
C GLY A 84 -16.32 -3.85 6.55
N ILE A 85 -16.12 -3.05 5.49
CA ILE A 85 -17.14 -2.08 5.02
C ILE A 85 -18.36 -2.82 4.45
N VAL A 86 -18.13 -3.88 3.66
CA VAL A 86 -19.19 -4.70 3.06
C VAL A 86 -19.95 -5.49 4.12
N GLU A 87 -19.25 -6.05 5.11
CA GLU A 87 -19.85 -6.77 6.23
C GLU A 87 -20.70 -5.86 7.11
N TYR A 88 -20.25 -4.62 7.34
CA TYR A 88 -21.05 -3.62 8.05
C TYR A 88 -22.32 -3.26 7.30
N ASP A 89 -22.24 -3.02 5.99
CA ASP A 89 -23.41 -2.73 5.14
C ASP A 89 -24.41 -3.89 5.15
N THR A 90 -23.92 -5.12 5.02
CA THR A 90 -24.74 -6.34 5.12
C THR A 90 -25.44 -6.44 6.48
N THR A 91 -24.73 -6.12 7.57
CA THR A 91 -25.31 -6.14 8.92
C THR A 91 -26.37 -5.05 9.10
N PHE A 92 -26.11 -3.85 8.58
CA PHE A 92 -27.08 -2.75 8.60
C PHE A 92 -28.35 -3.10 7.81
N ASP A 93 -28.21 -3.71 6.63
CA ASP A 93 -29.33 -4.15 5.79
C ASP A 93 -30.15 -5.25 6.48
N ASN A 94 -29.49 -6.23 7.10
CA ASN A 94 -30.16 -7.29 7.86
C ASN A 94 -31.00 -6.75 9.04
N TYR A 95 -30.57 -5.67 9.69
CA TYR A 95 -31.33 -5.03 10.76
C TYR A 95 -32.40 -4.06 10.24
N TYR A 96 -32.39 -3.67 8.97
CA TYR A 96 -33.17 -2.54 8.47
C TYR A 96 -34.68 -2.70 8.73
N GLU A 97 -35.29 -3.81 8.29
CA GLU A 97 -36.72 -4.05 8.46
C GLU A 97 -37.12 -4.14 9.95
N THR A 98 -36.35 -4.88 10.74
CA THR A 98 -36.55 -5.03 12.20
C THR A 98 -36.49 -3.69 12.92
N MET A 99 -35.54 -2.83 12.55
CA MET A 99 -35.40 -1.49 13.15
C MET A 99 -36.55 -0.57 12.78
N ILE A 100 -37.08 -0.68 11.55
CA ILE A 100 -38.26 0.07 11.11
C ILE A 100 -39.51 -0.40 11.88
N GLU A 101 -39.70 -1.71 12.05
CA GLU A 101 -40.79 -2.26 12.86
C GLU A 101 -40.72 -1.76 14.30
N ALA A 102 -39.54 -1.84 14.92
CA ALA A 102 -39.33 -1.37 16.30
C ALA A 102 -39.62 0.13 16.48
N ILE A 103 -39.28 0.98 15.50
CA ILE A 103 -39.69 2.39 15.49
C ILE A 103 -41.22 2.52 15.46
N ASN A 104 -41.87 1.78 14.57
CA ASN A 104 -43.32 1.87 14.35
C ASN A 104 -44.13 1.37 15.56
N THR A 105 -43.62 0.38 16.30
CA THR A 105 -44.27 -0.21 17.47
C THR A 105 -43.84 0.43 18.79
N GLY A 106 -42.82 1.29 18.78
CA GLY A 106 -42.27 1.93 19.98
C GLY A 106 -41.40 0.99 20.82
N ASP A 107 -40.83 -0.06 20.21
CA ASP A 107 -39.95 -1.01 20.88
C ASP A 107 -38.53 -0.44 21.06
N GLY A 108 -38.33 0.24 22.19
CA GLY A 108 -37.04 0.83 22.52
C GLY A 108 -35.93 -0.18 22.82
N GLU A 109 -36.25 -1.39 23.26
CA GLU A 109 -35.22 -2.39 23.59
C GLU A 109 -34.63 -2.99 22.32
N THR A 110 -35.45 -3.33 21.31
CA THR A 110 -34.95 -3.77 20.00
C THR A 110 -34.09 -2.70 19.33
N LEU A 111 -34.50 -1.42 19.39
CA LEU A 111 -33.68 -0.33 18.85
C LEU A 111 -32.32 -0.21 19.54
N LYS A 112 -32.31 -0.34 20.88
CA LYS A 112 -31.08 -0.27 21.67
C LYS A 112 -30.15 -1.44 21.36
N GLU A 113 -30.68 -2.64 21.21
CA GLU A 113 -29.93 -3.84 20.83
C GLU A 113 -29.31 -3.66 19.45
N GLY A 114 -30.11 -3.36 18.42
CA GLY A 114 -29.60 -3.19 17.05
C GLY A 114 -28.53 -2.09 16.92
N ILE A 115 -28.72 -0.93 17.59
CA ILE A 115 -27.69 0.11 17.63
C ILE A 115 -26.43 -0.33 18.40
N THR A 116 -26.58 -1.13 19.46
CA THR A 116 -25.44 -1.63 20.23
C THR A 116 -24.61 -2.60 19.41
N ASP A 117 -25.25 -3.48 18.66
CA ASP A 117 -24.60 -4.45 17.77
C ASP A 117 -23.88 -3.74 16.61
N LEU A 118 -24.57 -2.83 15.92
CA LEU A 118 -23.96 -2.00 14.85
C LEU A 118 -22.76 -1.20 15.37
N ARG A 119 -22.82 -0.70 16.62
CA ARG A 119 -21.68 -0.03 17.23
C ARG A 119 -20.51 -1.00 17.50
N GLY A 120 -20.79 -2.25 17.85
CA GLY A 120 -19.78 -3.31 17.96
C GLY A 120 -19.04 -3.53 16.64
N GLU A 121 -19.77 -3.62 15.54
CA GLU A 121 -19.20 -3.75 14.18
C GLU A 121 -18.37 -2.51 13.78
N ILE A 122 -18.83 -1.30 14.14
CA ILE A 122 -18.03 -0.07 13.95
C ILE A 122 -16.70 -0.16 14.70
N GLN A 123 -16.71 -0.62 15.95
CA GLN A 123 -15.47 -0.79 16.73
C GLN A 123 -14.52 -1.82 16.11
N GLN A 124 -15.06 -2.88 15.51
CA GLN A 124 -14.26 -3.86 14.80
C GLN A 124 -13.64 -3.27 13.53
N ASN A 125 -14.41 -2.51 12.75
CA ASN A 125 -13.90 -1.77 11.58
C ASN A 125 -12.83 -0.73 11.95
N GLN A 126 -12.95 -0.08 13.10
CA GLN A 126 -11.89 0.80 13.61
C GLN A 126 -10.57 0.06 13.83
N LYS A 127 -10.61 -1.17 14.37
CA LYS A 127 -9.40 -2.00 14.55
C LYS A 127 -8.79 -2.37 13.19
N TYR A 128 -9.59 -2.75 12.21
CA TYR A 128 -9.09 -3.05 10.86
C TYR A 128 -8.41 -1.83 10.23
N ALA A 129 -9.01 -0.65 10.35
CA ALA A 129 -8.41 0.59 9.83
C ALA A 129 -7.11 0.96 10.54
N GLN A 130 -7.06 0.86 11.87
CA GLN A 130 -5.85 1.10 12.66
C GLN A 130 -4.73 0.14 12.26
N GLN A 131 -5.02 -1.17 12.18
CA GLN A 131 -4.06 -2.18 11.78
C GLN A 131 -3.51 -1.91 10.37
N LEU A 132 -4.37 -1.51 9.43
CA LEU A 132 -3.94 -1.14 8.08
C LEU A 132 -2.94 0.03 8.10
N ILE A 133 -3.22 1.09 8.86
CA ILE A 133 -2.31 2.23 8.99
C ILE A 133 -0.98 1.83 9.63
N GLU A 134 -1.00 0.97 10.63
CA GLU A 134 0.21 0.44 11.26
C GLU A 134 1.08 -0.35 10.27
N GLU A 135 0.49 -1.29 9.53
CA GLU A 135 1.23 -2.10 8.57
C GLU A 135 1.79 -1.28 7.39
N LEU A 136 1.00 -0.30 6.91
CA LEU A 136 1.48 0.67 5.91
C LEU A 136 2.65 1.50 6.43
N THR A 137 2.58 1.95 7.68
CA THR A 137 3.63 2.73 8.34
C THR A 137 4.90 1.91 8.51
N LYS A 138 4.80 0.68 9.01
CA LYS A 138 5.93 -0.24 9.15
C LYS A 138 6.63 -0.49 7.82
N LEU A 139 5.86 -0.77 6.76
CA LEU A 139 6.42 -0.99 5.43
C LEU A 139 7.11 0.29 4.90
N ARG A 140 6.46 1.45 5.01
CA ARG A 140 7.02 2.74 4.58
C ARG A 140 8.33 3.04 5.30
N ASP A 141 8.38 2.87 6.62
CA ASP A 141 9.55 3.20 7.42
C ASP A 141 10.72 2.27 7.07
N SER A 142 10.45 0.96 6.92
CA SER A 142 11.46 -0.01 6.47
C SER A 142 12.01 0.33 5.08
N ILE A 143 11.13 0.64 4.12
CA ILE A 143 11.54 1.07 2.77
C ILE A 143 12.37 2.35 2.87
N GLY A 144 11.97 3.31 3.70
CA GLY A 144 12.63 4.60 3.85
C GLY A 144 14.11 4.50 4.21
N HIS A 145 14.50 3.53 5.04
CA HIS A 145 15.91 3.27 5.35
C HIS A 145 16.67 2.71 4.13
N ASP A 146 16.10 1.70 3.47
CA ASP A 146 16.75 1.00 2.36
C ASP A 146 16.87 1.87 1.11
N VAL A 147 15.87 2.71 0.79
CA VAL A 147 15.93 3.59 -0.40
C VAL A 147 16.99 4.68 -0.29
N ARG A 148 17.32 5.13 0.92
CA ARG A 148 18.42 6.09 1.13
C ARG A 148 19.77 5.43 0.86
N ALA A 149 19.99 4.22 1.38
CA ALA A 149 21.19 3.46 1.11
C ALA A 149 21.33 3.13 -0.38
N PHE A 150 20.26 2.63 -1.00
CA PHE A 150 20.23 2.33 -2.42
C PHE A 150 20.46 3.59 -3.28
N GLY A 151 19.89 4.73 -2.89
CA GLY A 151 20.13 6.03 -3.52
C GLY A 151 21.61 6.37 -3.65
N SER A 152 22.35 6.34 -2.53
CA SER A 152 23.80 6.59 -2.54
C SER A 152 24.56 5.58 -3.40
N ASN A 153 24.21 4.29 -3.31
CA ASN A 153 24.90 3.24 -4.05
C ASN A 153 24.64 3.38 -5.57
N LYS A 154 23.40 3.67 -6.00
CA LYS A 154 23.08 3.84 -7.42
C LYS A 154 23.76 5.07 -8.04
N GLU A 155 23.88 6.16 -7.28
CA GLU A 155 24.52 7.41 -7.74
C GLU A 155 26.02 7.21 -7.95
N LEU A 156 26.67 6.45 -7.04
CA LEU A 156 28.06 6.06 -7.18
C LEU A 156 28.25 5.15 -8.40
N LEU A 157 27.40 4.13 -8.58
CA LEU A 157 27.45 3.24 -9.74
C LEU A 157 27.26 4.02 -11.05
N GLN A 158 26.29 4.92 -11.11
CA GLN A 158 26.05 5.79 -12.26
C GLN A 158 27.29 6.63 -12.58
N SER A 159 27.93 7.23 -11.56
CA SER A 159 29.16 8.01 -11.75
C SER A 159 30.31 7.15 -12.29
N ILE A 160 30.47 5.93 -11.81
CA ILE A 160 31.50 4.98 -12.28
C ILE A 160 31.28 4.64 -13.76
N LEU A 161 30.04 4.32 -14.15
CA LEU A 161 29.71 3.96 -15.54
C LEU A 161 29.84 5.16 -16.48
N LYS A 162 29.39 6.35 -16.04
CA LYS A 162 29.55 7.60 -16.77
C LYS A 162 31.03 7.93 -17.04
N ASN A 163 31.90 7.74 -16.04
CA ASN A 163 33.34 7.93 -16.19
C ASN A 163 34.00 6.94 -17.16
N GLN A 164 33.32 5.85 -17.51
CA GLN A 164 33.74 4.88 -18.53
C GLN A 164 33.14 5.18 -19.91
N GLY A 165 32.43 6.30 -20.07
CA GLY A 165 31.83 6.73 -21.33
C GLY A 165 30.42 6.21 -21.58
N ALA A 166 29.76 5.59 -20.60
CA ALA A 166 28.37 5.17 -20.75
C ALA A 166 27.41 6.37 -20.66
N ASP A 167 26.41 6.42 -21.55
CA ASP A 167 25.38 7.48 -21.61
C ASP A 167 24.23 7.23 -20.61
N VAL A 168 24.59 7.01 -19.35
CA VAL A 168 23.66 6.62 -18.27
C VAL A 168 22.68 7.71 -17.88
N ASP A 169 23.04 9.00 -18.04
CA ASP A 169 22.17 10.12 -17.69
C ASP A 169 20.97 10.21 -18.63
N ALA A 170 21.20 10.05 -19.94
CA ALA A 170 20.12 10.07 -20.92
C ALA A 170 19.22 8.83 -20.76
N ASP A 171 19.81 7.66 -20.47
CA ASP A 171 19.04 6.42 -20.27
C ASP A 171 18.20 6.45 -19.00
N GLN A 172 18.73 7.00 -17.90
CA GLN A 172 17.96 7.22 -16.68
C GLN A 172 16.70 8.06 -16.95
N LYS A 173 16.84 9.17 -17.70
CA LYS A 173 15.71 10.04 -18.02
C LYS A 173 14.64 9.32 -18.85
N ARG A 174 15.05 8.53 -19.85
CA ARG A 174 14.13 7.71 -20.66
C ARG A 174 13.39 6.70 -19.80
N LEU A 175 14.10 6.02 -18.90
CA LEU A 175 13.51 5.03 -18.01
C LEU A 175 12.50 5.68 -17.05
N GLU A 176 12.84 6.82 -16.44
CA GLU A 176 11.93 7.54 -15.53
C GLU A 176 10.63 7.99 -16.21
N GLU A 177 10.70 8.41 -17.47
CA GLU A 177 9.52 8.78 -18.26
C GLU A 177 8.61 7.56 -18.52
N VAL A 178 9.19 6.43 -18.94
CA VAL A 178 8.45 5.18 -19.16
C VAL A 178 7.81 4.68 -17.87
N LEU A 179 8.53 4.72 -16.74
CA LEU A 179 8.00 4.29 -15.45
C LEU A 179 6.94 5.25 -14.89
N GLY A 180 6.87 6.49 -15.36
CA GLY A 180 5.87 7.46 -14.95
C GLY A 180 4.42 7.01 -15.22
N SER A 181 4.19 6.16 -16.24
CA SER A 181 2.85 5.74 -16.65
C SER A 181 2.17 4.77 -15.68
N VAL A 182 2.92 4.14 -14.77
CA VAL A 182 2.36 3.19 -13.78
C VAL A 182 2.15 3.82 -12.39
N ASN A 183 2.35 5.13 -12.28
CA ASN A 183 2.26 5.89 -11.02
C ASN A 183 0.85 6.44 -10.82
N TYR A 184 -0.13 5.53 -10.69
CA TYR A 184 -1.56 5.88 -10.59
C TYR A 184 -1.95 6.60 -9.28
N TYR A 185 -1.12 6.52 -8.24
CA TYR A 185 -1.39 7.08 -6.92
C TYR A 185 -1.05 8.57 -6.77
N LYS A 186 -0.58 9.23 -7.85
CA LYS A 186 -0.26 10.66 -7.87
C LYS A 186 -1.49 11.54 -7.76
#